data_AF-A0AAX1U8A5-F1
#
_entry.id   AF-A0AAX1U8A5-F1
#
_cell.length_a   1.000
_cell.length_b   1.000
_cell.length_c   1.000
_cell.angle_alpha   90.00
_cell.angle_beta   90.00
_cell.angle_gamma   90.00
#
_symmetry.space_group_name_H-M   'P 1'
#
loop_
_entity.id
_entity.type
_entity.pdbx_description
1 polymer ?
#
loop_
_entity_poly.entity_id
_entity_poly.type
_entity_poly.pdbx_seq_one_letter_code
_entity_poly.pdbx_strand_id
1 'polypeptide(L)'
;MDRLELIRIETDKIIQKLANEENRKFAYLHSYGVSQCAIYLATVRKLDVELAGVAGMLHDIAIYAENCPHKDHAQRSAVLAKSILEESKLFKEDEIIAITSAIATHSDKMSRTDSRFAEMLKDSDVLQHYLYNPNIELQEKDRYRLYYLLEDLKKMHQKGEAS
;
A
#
# COMPACT_ATOMS: atom_id res chain seq x y z
N MET A 1 13.07 0.50 -18.57
CA MET A 1 12.28 1.04 -17.46
C MET A 1 11.64 -0.15 -16.78
N ASP A 2 11.82 -0.32 -15.47
CA ASP A 2 11.20 -1.42 -14.73
C ASP A 2 9.69 -1.17 -14.51
N ARG A 3 8.93 -2.20 -14.12
CA ARG A 3 7.47 -2.12 -14.04
C ARG A 3 7.01 -1.19 -12.92
N LEU A 4 7.70 -1.17 -11.78
CA LEU A 4 7.37 -0.29 -10.66
C LEU A 4 7.58 1.18 -11.03
N GLU A 5 8.66 1.51 -11.72
CA GLU A 5 8.92 2.88 -12.16
C GLU A 5 7.88 3.38 -13.17
N LEU A 6 7.40 2.49 -14.05
CA LEU A 6 6.28 2.82 -14.93
C LEU A 6 5.01 3.15 -14.12
N ILE A 7 4.69 2.35 -13.10
CA ILE A 7 3.53 2.61 -12.23
C ILE A 7 3.67 3.91 -11.45
N ARG A 8 4.88 4.27 -11.03
CA ARG A 8 5.15 5.59 -10.42
C ARG A 8 4.84 6.72 -11.38
N ILE A 9 5.30 6.63 -12.63
CA ILE A 9 5.00 7.64 -13.65
C ILE A 9 3.49 7.80 -13.85
N GLU A 10 2.73 6.70 -13.93
CA GLU A 10 1.27 6.77 -14.08
C GLU A 10 0.58 7.35 -12.83
N THR A 11 1.05 6.97 -11.64
CA THR A 11 0.54 7.49 -10.37
C THR A 11 0.82 9.00 -10.25
N ASP A 12 2.02 9.43 -10.60
CA ASP A 12 2.43 10.82 -10.56
C ASP A 12 1.59 11.68 -11.51
N LYS A 13 1.30 11.19 -12.74
CA LYS A 13 0.40 11.89 -13.67
C LYS A 13 -1.00 12.10 -13.09
N ILE A 14 -1.49 11.17 -12.27
CA ILE A 14 -2.78 11.29 -11.59
C ILE A 14 -2.68 12.34 -10.47
N ILE A 15 -1.66 12.23 -9.61
CA ILE A 15 -1.44 13.16 -8.49
C ILE A 15 -1.24 14.60 -8.99
N GLN A 16 -0.50 14.80 -10.09
CA GLN A 16 -0.26 16.13 -10.68
C GLN A 16 -1.53 16.88 -11.07
N LYS A 17 -2.63 16.16 -11.35
CA LYS A 17 -3.92 16.77 -11.72
C LYS A 17 -4.68 17.35 -10.52
N LEU A 18 -4.30 17.01 -9.28
CA LEU A 18 -4.90 17.59 -8.08
C LEU A 18 -4.63 19.10 -8.08
N ALA A 19 -5.65 19.92 -7.86
CA ALA A 19 -5.52 21.38 -7.91
C ALA A 19 -4.68 21.94 -6.76
N ASN A 20 -4.86 21.41 -5.54
CA ASN A 20 -4.20 21.90 -4.34
C ASN A 20 -2.79 21.29 -4.19
N GLU A 21 -1.79 22.16 -4.01
CA GLU A 21 -0.37 21.76 -3.91
C GLU A 21 -0.04 20.94 -2.67
N GLU A 22 -0.63 21.32 -1.54
CA GLU A 22 -0.46 20.62 -0.29
C GLU A 22 -1.02 19.19 -0.39
N ASN A 23 -2.19 19.02 -1.00
CA ASN A 23 -2.77 17.70 -1.29
C ASN A 23 -1.85 16.87 -2.22
N ARG A 24 -1.24 17.47 -3.24
CA ARG A 24 -0.24 16.78 -4.09
C ARG A 24 0.94 16.29 -3.25
N LYS A 25 1.50 17.15 -2.41
CA LYS A 25 2.61 16.81 -1.52
C LYS A 25 2.25 15.64 -0.60
N PHE A 26 1.08 15.68 0.03
CA PHE A 26 0.60 14.59 0.88
C PHE A 26 0.42 13.29 0.09
N ALA A 27 -0.19 13.34 -1.09
CA ALA A 27 -0.38 12.16 -1.94
C ALA A 27 0.95 11.51 -2.34
N TYR A 28 1.96 12.29 -2.72
CA TYR A 28 3.29 11.76 -3.00
C TYR A 28 3.93 11.12 -1.78
N LEU A 29 3.99 11.84 -0.66
CA LEU A 29 4.63 11.34 0.56
C LEU A 29 3.98 10.05 1.06
N HIS A 30 2.65 9.98 1.00
CA HIS A 30 1.91 8.81 1.43
C HIS A 30 2.12 7.64 0.46
N SER A 31 1.85 7.81 -0.85
CA SER A 31 1.96 6.72 -1.84
C SER A 31 3.37 6.11 -1.89
N TYR A 32 4.40 6.95 -1.96
CA TYR A 32 5.79 6.47 -1.97
C TYR A 32 6.20 5.87 -0.63
N GLY A 33 5.77 6.45 0.50
CA GLY A 33 6.05 5.92 1.82
C GLY A 33 5.42 4.53 2.03
N VAL A 34 4.18 4.32 1.57
CA VAL A 34 3.49 3.03 1.66
C VAL A 34 4.16 2.02 0.74
N SER A 35 4.54 2.42 -0.48
CA SER A 35 5.32 1.58 -1.40
C SER A 35 6.64 1.11 -0.77
N GLN A 36 7.38 2.00 -0.11
CA GLN A 36 8.62 1.66 0.59
C GLN A 36 8.39 0.72 1.77
N CYS A 37 7.37 0.99 2.58
CA CYS A 37 6.98 0.10 3.69
C CYS A 37 6.59 -1.30 3.16
N ALA A 38 5.86 -1.36 2.05
CA ALA A 38 5.44 -2.61 1.41
C ALA A 38 6.63 -3.41 0.90
N ILE A 39 7.60 -2.77 0.25
CA ILE A 39 8.85 -3.43 -0.19
C ILE A 39 9.60 -4.00 1.01
N TYR A 40 9.75 -3.23 2.09
CA TYR A 40 10.41 -3.68 3.32
C TYR A 40 9.69 -4.89 3.94
N LEU A 41 8.38 -4.78 4.14
CA LEU A 41 7.58 -5.84 4.75
C LEU A 41 7.51 -7.09 3.88
N ALA A 42 7.42 -6.95 2.56
CA ALA A 42 7.48 -8.07 1.63
C ALA A 42 8.84 -8.78 1.69
N THR A 43 9.94 -8.03 1.80
CA THR A 43 11.29 -8.58 1.91
C THR A 43 11.41 -9.47 3.16
N VAL A 44 11.06 -8.95 4.33
CA VAL A 44 11.18 -9.73 5.58
C VAL A 44 10.20 -10.90 5.61
N ARG A 45 9.01 -10.76 4.99
CA ARG A 45 7.99 -11.82 4.92
C ARG A 45 8.19 -12.81 3.76
N LYS A 46 9.22 -12.64 2.93
CA LYS A 46 9.47 -13.49 1.74
C LYS A 46 8.25 -13.51 0.80
N LEU A 47 7.72 -12.33 0.49
CA LEU A 47 6.67 -12.10 -0.52
C LEU A 47 7.29 -11.46 -1.76
N ASP A 48 6.50 -11.32 -2.82
CA ASP A 48 6.93 -10.60 -4.02
C ASP A 48 7.11 -9.11 -3.73
N VAL A 49 8.37 -8.65 -3.79
CA VAL A 49 8.75 -7.28 -3.43
C VAL A 49 8.35 -6.25 -4.48
N GLU A 50 8.32 -6.63 -5.75
CA GLU A 50 7.98 -5.72 -6.84
C GLU A 50 6.47 -5.47 -6.85
N LEU A 51 5.67 -6.54 -6.77
CA LEU A 51 4.22 -6.42 -6.67
C LEU A 51 3.81 -5.66 -5.41
N ALA A 52 4.53 -5.83 -4.29
CA ALA A 52 4.26 -5.10 -3.06
C ALA A 52 4.47 -3.60 -3.23
N GLY A 53 5.56 -3.20 -3.88
CA GLY A 53 5.82 -1.80 -4.21
C GLY A 53 4.73 -1.21 -5.12
N VAL A 54 4.27 -1.97 -6.11
CA VAL A 54 3.18 -1.57 -7.03
C VAL A 54 1.86 -1.41 -6.28
N ALA A 55 1.50 -2.38 -5.42
CA ALA A 55 0.30 -2.31 -4.61
C ALA A 55 0.32 -1.09 -3.67
N GLY A 56 1.46 -0.79 -3.04
CA GLY A 56 1.63 0.39 -2.20
C GLY A 56 1.44 1.71 -2.95
N MET A 57 1.91 1.82 -4.19
CA MET A 57 1.70 3.01 -5.02
C MET A 57 0.22 3.22 -5.39
N LEU A 58 -0.52 2.14 -5.61
CA LEU A 58 -1.87 2.19 -6.17
C LEU A 58 -3.00 2.11 -5.12
N HIS A 59 -2.70 1.81 -3.86
CA HIS A 59 -3.73 1.46 -2.86
C HIS A 59 -4.81 2.55 -2.64
N ASP A 60 -4.40 3.81 -2.74
CA ASP A 60 -5.26 4.99 -2.53
C ASP A 60 -5.51 5.79 -3.80
N ILE A 61 -5.21 5.23 -4.98
CA ILE A 61 -5.20 5.97 -6.24
C ILE A 61 -6.54 6.64 -6.60
N ALA A 62 -7.67 6.05 -6.19
CA ALA A 62 -8.99 6.64 -6.43
C ALA A 62 -9.25 7.91 -5.60
N ILE A 63 -8.59 8.07 -4.44
CA ILE A 63 -8.66 9.30 -3.65
C ILE A 63 -8.12 10.46 -4.50
N TYR A 64 -7.02 10.23 -5.20
CA TYR A 64 -6.36 11.25 -6.00
C TYR A 64 -7.03 11.46 -7.36
N ALA A 65 -7.47 10.38 -8.01
CA ALA A 65 -8.05 10.43 -9.35
C ALA A 65 -9.49 10.93 -9.37
N GLU A 66 -10.29 10.57 -8.35
CA GLU A 66 -11.74 10.72 -8.39
C GLU A 66 -12.28 11.57 -7.24
N ASN A 67 -11.41 12.09 -6.36
CA ASN A 67 -11.78 12.77 -5.12
C ASN A 67 -12.76 11.91 -4.29
N CYS A 68 -12.55 10.60 -4.29
CA CYS A 68 -13.50 9.67 -3.70
C CYS A 68 -13.50 9.75 -2.17
N PRO A 69 -14.66 9.61 -1.50
CA PRO A 69 -14.70 9.54 -0.05
C PRO A 69 -13.92 8.33 0.49
N HIS A 70 -13.32 8.48 1.68
CA HIS A 70 -12.61 7.40 2.36
C HIS A 70 -13.46 6.16 2.67
N LYS A 71 -14.79 6.22 2.58
CA LYS A 71 -15.62 5.03 2.84
C LYS A 71 -15.44 3.95 1.77
N ASP A 72 -15.31 4.35 0.50
CA ASP A 72 -15.36 3.43 -0.64
C ASP A 72 -14.02 3.38 -1.41
N HIS A 73 -13.01 4.12 -0.95
CA HIS A 73 -11.74 4.29 -1.66
C HIS A 73 -11.05 2.96 -1.97
N ALA A 74 -11.02 1.99 -1.05
CA ALA A 74 -10.33 0.72 -1.28
C ALA A 74 -10.87 -0.03 -2.50
N GLN A 75 -12.21 -0.13 -2.63
CA GLN A 75 -12.84 -0.80 -3.77
C GLN A 75 -12.66 -0.02 -5.06
N ARG A 76 -12.79 1.32 -5.02
CA ARG A 76 -12.59 2.16 -6.22
C ARG A 76 -11.12 2.17 -6.67
N SER A 77 -10.18 2.23 -5.74
CA SER A 77 -8.75 2.14 -6.02
C SER A 77 -8.40 0.77 -6.63
N ALA A 78 -9.03 -0.33 -6.18
CA ALA A 78 -8.82 -1.64 -6.79
C ALA A 78 -9.28 -1.70 -8.25
N VAL A 79 -10.45 -1.11 -8.56
CA VAL A 79 -10.96 -1.01 -9.94
C VAL A 79 -10.03 -0.16 -10.80
N LEU A 80 -9.62 1.01 -10.32
CA LEU A 80 -8.73 1.89 -11.08
C LEU A 80 -7.32 1.30 -11.26
N ALA A 81 -6.78 0.66 -10.20
CA ALA A 81 -5.52 -0.05 -10.26
C ALA A 81 -5.56 -1.19 -11.29
N LYS A 82 -6.66 -1.95 -11.36
CA LYS A 82 -6.86 -2.99 -12.37
C LYS A 82 -6.71 -2.41 -13.78
N SER A 83 -7.42 -1.32 -14.08
CA SER A 83 -7.35 -0.68 -15.39
C SER A 83 -5.93 -0.22 -15.73
N ILE A 84 -5.23 0.45 -14.81
CA ILE A 84 -3.84 0.90 -15.00
C ILE A 84 -2.91 -0.28 -15.31
N LEU A 85 -3.03 -1.38 -14.57
CA LEU A 85 -2.18 -2.55 -14.74
C LEU A 85 -2.48 -3.29 -16.06
N GLU A 86 -3.75 -3.46 -16.43
CA GLU A 86 -4.17 -4.07 -17.70
C GLU A 86 -3.71 -3.24 -18.90
N GLU A 87 -3.87 -1.92 -18.86
CA GLU A 87 -3.44 -0.99 -19.91
C GLU A 87 -1.92 -1.01 -20.12
N SER A 88 -1.14 -1.22 -19.04
CA SER A 88 0.32 -1.33 -19.14
C SER A 88 0.80 -2.55 -19.95
N LYS A 89 0.02 -3.63 -19.97
CA LYS A 89 0.37 -4.94 -20.57
C LYS A 89 1.66 -5.57 -20.02
N LEU A 90 2.08 -5.17 -18.82
CA LEU A 90 3.32 -5.65 -18.17
C LEU A 90 3.09 -6.64 -17.02
N PHE A 91 1.84 -6.80 -16.59
CA PHE A 91 1.47 -7.67 -15.49
C PHE A 91 0.61 -8.82 -15.99
N LYS A 92 0.83 -10.00 -15.43
CA LYS A 92 0.01 -11.18 -15.66
C LYS A 92 -1.31 -11.07 -14.91
N GLU A 93 -2.30 -11.84 -15.35
CA GLU A 93 -3.63 -11.84 -14.73
C GLU A 93 -3.59 -12.19 -13.23
N ASP A 94 -2.76 -13.16 -12.83
CA ASP A 94 -2.58 -13.56 -11.43
C ASP A 94 -1.91 -12.47 -10.59
N GLU A 95 -0.92 -11.75 -11.14
CA GLU A 95 -0.29 -10.59 -10.50
C GLU A 95 -1.32 -9.44 -10.29
N ILE A 96 -2.13 -9.15 -11.31
CA ILE A 96 -3.19 -8.14 -11.26
C ILE A 96 -4.23 -8.51 -10.20
N ILE A 97 -4.69 -9.77 -10.16
CA ILE A 97 -5.63 -10.25 -9.15
C ILE A 97 -5.04 -10.12 -7.75
N ALA A 98 -3.78 -10.49 -7.55
CA ALA A 98 -3.12 -10.37 -6.25
C ALA A 98 -3.04 -8.92 -5.76
N ILE A 99 -2.63 -7.99 -6.62
CA ILE A 99 -2.55 -6.55 -6.29
C ILE A 99 -3.94 -6.00 -6.00
N THR A 100 -4.90 -6.20 -6.90
CA THR A 100 -6.23 -5.59 -6.80
C THR A 100 -7.04 -6.14 -5.63
N SER A 101 -6.90 -7.43 -5.30
CA SER A 101 -7.56 -8.02 -4.13
C SER A 101 -7.00 -7.47 -2.81
N ALA A 102 -5.68 -7.23 -2.75
CA ALA A 102 -5.06 -6.60 -1.60
C ALA A 102 -5.53 -5.14 -1.44
N ILE A 103 -5.58 -4.38 -2.53
CA ILE A 103 -6.08 -3.00 -2.52
C ILE A 103 -7.56 -2.96 -2.09
N ALA A 104 -8.40 -3.85 -2.62
CA ALA A 104 -9.83 -3.89 -2.33
C ALA A 104 -10.15 -4.08 -0.83
N THR A 105 -9.25 -4.75 -0.10
CA THR A 105 -9.44 -5.09 1.32
C THR A 105 -8.59 -4.23 2.26
N HIS A 106 -7.72 -3.35 1.74
CA HIS A 106 -6.69 -2.71 2.58
C HIS A 106 -7.25 -1.77 3.65
N SER A 107 -8.47 -1.24 3.49
CA SER A 107 -9.12 -0.38 4.48
C SER A 107 -9.76 -1.14 5.65
N ASP A 108 -9.92 -2.47 5.52
CA ASP A 108 -10.31 -3.37 6.60
C ASP A 108 -9.09 -3.70 7.48
N LYS A 109 -8.85 -2.80 8.44
CA LYS A 109 -7.74 -2.88 9.39
C LYS A 109 -8.01 -3.79 10.58
N MET A 110 -9.19 -4.40 10.70
CA MET A 110 -9.50 -5.32 11.78
C MET A 110 -9.38 -6.78 11.34
N SER A 111 -9.67 -7.09 10.08
CA SER A 111 -9.33 -8.41 9.52
C SER A 111 -7.82 -8.64 9.54
N ARG A 112 -7.44 -9.85 9.98
CA ARG A 112 -6.06 -10.39 10.00
C ARG A 112 -5.96 -11.74 9.28
N THR A 113 -7.03 -12.13 8.60
CA THR A 113 -7.20 -13.47 8.00
C THR A 113 -7.21 -13.43 6.47
N ASP A 114 -6.98 -12.26 5.88
CA ASP A 114 -6.82 -12.15 4.43
C ASP A 114 -5.49 -12.75 3.97
N SER A 115 -5.22 -12.70 2.66
CA SER A 115 -3.99 -13.22 2.11
C SER A 115 -2.76 -12.54 2.75
N ARG A 116 -1.64 -13.26 2.85
CA ARG A 116 -0.37 -12.70 3.37
C ARG A 116 0.04 -11.40 2.67
N PHE A 117 -0.32 -11.28 1.39
CA PHE A 117 -0.05 -10.11 0.58
C PHE A 117 -0.98 -8.92 0.91
N ALA A 118 -2.28 -9.16 1.10
CA ALA A 118 -3.22 -8.14 1.57
C ALA A 118 -2.86 -7.64 2.98
N GLU A 119 -2.52 -8.56 3.87
CA GLU A 119 -2.09 -8.26 5.23
C GLU A 119 -0.80 -7.41 5.26
N MET A 120 0.14 -7.70 4.37
CA MET A 120 1.34 -6.87 4.16
C MET A 120 0.98 -5.45 3.74
N LEU A 121 0.05 -5.26 2.79
CA LEU A 121 -0.33 -3.92 2.34
C LEU A 121 -1.01 -3.12 3.46
N LYS A 122 -1.90 -3.75 4.22
CA LYS A 122 -2.58 -3.11 5.37
C LYS A 122 -1.59 -2.64 6.43
N ASP A 123 -0.60 -3.47 6.74
CA ASP A 123 0.46 -3.16 7.70
C ASP A 123 1.37 -2.04 7.18
N SER A 124 1.63 -2.02 5.87
CA SER A 124 2.47 -0.99 5.23
C SER A 124 1.85 0.40 5.34
N ASP A 125 0.54 0.49 5.09
CA ASP A 125 -0.21 1.75 5.21
C ASP A 125 -0.23 2.27 6.65
N VAL A 126 -0.52 1.40 7.62
CA VAL A 126 -0.48 1.77 9.05
C VAL A 126 0.92 2.17 9.51
N LEU A 127 1.96 1.46 9.06
CA LEU A 127 3.34 1.77 9.39
C LEU A 127 3.75 3.14 8.82
N GLN A 128 3.37 3.43 7.57
CA GLN A 128 3.67 4.72 6.95
C GLN A 128 3.02 5.87 7.71
N HIS A 129 1.74 5.74 8.10
CA HIS A 129 1.07 6.76 8.91
C HIS A 129 1.80 7.04 10.22
N TYR A 130 2.24 5.99 10.93
CA TYR A 130 3.00 6.13 12.16
C TYR A 130 4.36 6.81 11.93
N LEU A 131 5.10 6.38 10.90
CA LEU A 131 6.42 6.93 10.57
C LEU A 131 6.35 8.36 10.02
N TYR A 132 5.24 8.76 9.39
CA TYR A 132 5.03 10.10 8.89
C TYR A 132 5.01 11.13 10.02
N ASN A 133 4.22 10.88 11.06
CA ASN A 133 4.21 11.71 12.27
C ASN A 133 3.65 10.93 13.47
N PRO A 134 4.51 10.53 14.43
CA PRO A 134 4.07 9.74 15.58
C PRO A 134 3.21 10.53 16.59
N ASN A 135 3.10 11.85 16.43
CA ASN A 135 2.23 12.69 17.26
C ASN A 135 0.78 12.73 16.76
N ILE A 136 0.49 12.20 15.56
CA ILE A 136 -0.88 12.08 15.05
C ILE A 136 -1.49 10.84 15.70
N GLU A 137 -2.62 11.03 16.39
CA GLU A 137 -3.31 9.90 17.02
C GLU A 137 -3.85 8.93 15.96
N LEU A 138 -3.37 7.69 16.02
CA LEU A 138 -3.88 6.60 15.21
C LEU A 138 -5.26 6.17 15.69
N GLN A 139 -6.12 5.80 14.74
CA GLN A 139 -7.39 5.15 15.06
C GLN A 139 -7.14 3.84 15.82
N GLU A 140 -8.08 3.41 16.64
CA GLU A 140 -7.93 2.22 17.48
C GLU A 140 -7.53 0.98 16.67
N LYS A 141 -8.18 0.75 15.52
CA LYS A 141 -7.86 -0.35 14.60
C LYS A 141 -6.40 -0.32 14.10
N ASP A 142 -5.87 0.87 13.83
CA ASP A 142 -4.51 1.07 13.33
C ASP A 142 -3.49 0.87 14.45
N ARG A 143 -3.81 1.32 15.68
CA ARG A 143 -2.97 1.05 16.87
C ARG A 143 -2.80 -0.44 17.13
N TYR A 144 -3.90 -1.22 17.11
CA TYR A 144 -3.81 -2.68 17.28
C TYR A 144 -2.95 -3.31 16.20
N ARG A 145 -3.15 -2.90 14.94
CA ARG A 145 -2.39 -3.45 13.82
C ARG A 145 -0.90 -3.13 13.91
N LEU A 146 -0.56 -1.89 14.26
CA LEU A 146 0.81 -1.45 14.47
C LEU A 146 1.48 -2.25 15.60
N TYR A 147 0.79 -2.44 16.73
CA TYR A 147 1.31 -3.22 17.87
C TYR A 147 1.72 -4.64 17.43
N TYR A 148 0.82 -5.37 16.77
CA TYR A 148 1.12 -6.72 16.32
C TYR A 148 2.18 -6.76 15.22
N LEU A 149 2.20 -5.78 14.32
CA LEU A 149 3.25 -5.65 13.31
C LEU A 149 4.64 -5.54 13.97
N LEU A 150 4.79 -4.66 14.96
CA LEU A 150 6.06 -4.46 15.65
C LEU A 150 6.50 -5.70 16.44
N GLU A 151 5.55 -6.38 17.10
CA GLU A 151 5.81 -7.66 17.78
C GLU A 151 6.26 -8.75 16.79
N ASP A 152 5.63 -8.84 15.62
CA ASP A 152 6.00 -9.80 14.58
C ASP A 152 7.42 -9.52 14.06
N LEU A 153 7.75 -8.26 13.75
CA LEU A 153 9.08 -7.86 13.30
C LEU A 153 10.16 -8.18 14.34
N LYS A 154 9.90 -7.92 15.63
CA LYS A 154 10.80 -8.24 16.73
C LYS A 154 11.08 -9.75 16.81
N LYS A 155 10.05 -10.59 16.71
CA LYS A 155 10.19 -12.06 16.73
C LYS A 155 10.96 -12.57 15.51
N MET A 156 10.75 -11.97 14.34
CA MET A 156 11.47 -12.35 13.11
C MET A 156 12.96 -12.04 13.22
N HIS A 157 13.32 -10.89 13.78
CA HIS A 157 14.72 -10.52 14.03
C HIS A 157 15.43 -11.53 14.95
N GLN A 158 14.80 -11.87 16.08
CA GLN A 158 15.34 -12.84 17.04
C GLN A 158 15.56 -14.23 16.45
N LYS A 159 14.71 -14.67 15.52
CA LYS A 159 14.89 -15.97 14.82
C LYS A 159 16.03 -15.93 13.80
N GLY A 160 16.25 -14.79 13.16
CA GLY A 160 17.36 -14.59 12.21
C GLY A 160 18.73 -14.62 12.87
N GLU A 161 18.85 -14.20 14.13
CA GLU A 161 20.10 -14.26 14.91
C GLU A 161 20.41 -15.68 15.45
N ALA A 162 19.40 -16.57 15.50
CA ALA A 162 19.54 -17.94 15.98
C ALA A 162 19.83 -18.98 14.87
N SER A 163 19.96 -18.53 13.62
CA SER A 163 20.18 -19.35 12.41
C SER A 163 21.61 -19.21 11.90
#